data_AF-A0AAV4CFB5-F1
#
_entry.id   AF-A0AAV4CFB5-F1
#
_cell.length_a   1.000
_cell.length_b   1.000
_cell.length_c   1.000
_cell.angle_alpha   90.00
_cell.angle_beta   90.00
_cell.angle_gamma   90.00
#
_symmetry.space_group_name_H-M   'P 1'
#
loop_
_entity.id
_entity.type
_entity.pdbx_description
1 polymer ?
#
loop_
_entity_poly.entity_id
_entity_poly.type
_entity_poly.pdbx_seq_one_letter_code
_entity_poly.pdbx_strand_id
1 'polypeptide(L)'
;MAVRMQDLTKQPERCTFSGSPPEEISYAEAFWHSVRLQPTMESRLVSSDIKQRLGTKKITSKSSVGSGPNTKDGASKLNEFFLRARALDQIAEFERLRRLAELRLKDRETLHQRRSERIKKEELSRDKVKKQLTQDDIEEAKRLKKRKLGEAYSIEEMIRELDLFEQRKEAEDIEKGRATVDAEDAGCSQG
;
A
#
# COMPACT_ATOMS: atom_id res chain seq x y z
N MET A 1 39.01 1.84 -9.01
CA MET A 1 37.98 2.25 -9.98
C MET A 1 37.83 3.76 -9.89
N ALA A 2 38.12 4.50 -10.96
CA ALA A 2 38.03 5.96 -10.94
C ALA A 2 36.58 6.40 -11.13
N VAL A 3 36.02 7.08 -10.14
CA VAL A 3 34.68 7.69 -10.22
C VAL A 3 34.78 8.90 -11.15
N ARG A 4 34.20 8.79 -12.36
CA ARG A 4 34.04 9.95 -13.24
C ARG A 4 32.96 10.85 -12.65
N MET A 5 33.37 12.00 -12.13
CA MET A 5 32.43 13.07 -11.75
C MET A 5 31.78 13.60 -13.03
N GLN A 6 30.50 13.29 -13.23
CA GLN A 6 29.72 13.89 -14.32
C GLN A 6 29.39 15.33 -13.95
N ASP A 7 29.98 16.26 -14.69
CA ASP A 7 29.72 17.69 -14.56
C ASP A 7 28.43 18.04 -15.31
N LEU A 8 27.30 18.03 -14.59
CA LEU A 8 25.95 18.27 -15.14
C LEU A 8 25.72 19.72 -15.58
N THR A 9 26.67 20.62 -15.31
CA THR A 9 26.60 22.03 -15.72
C THR A 9 26.87 22.23 -17.22
N LYS A 10 27.38 21.21 -17.90
CA LYS A 10 27.73 21.21 -19.33
C LYS A 10 26.70 20.51 -20.21
N GLN A 11 25.41 20.56 -19.88
CA GLN A 11 24.36 20.08 -20.78
C GLN A 11 24.02 21.19 -21.79
N PRO A 12 24.37 21.05 -23.09
CA PRO A 12 24.10 22.09 -24.09
C PRO A 12 22.66 22.05 -24.65
N GLU A 13 21.83 21.09 -24.25
CA GLU A 13 20.50 20.93 -24.83
C GLU A 13 19.42 21.48 -23.90
N ARG A 14 18.97 22.70 -24.18
CA ARG A 14 17.74 23.24 -23.60
C ARG A 14 16.57 22.44 -24.18
N CYS A 15 15.96 21.60 -23.35
CA CYS A 15 14.69 20.96 -23.68
C CYS A 15 13.60 22.06 -23.70
N THR A 16 13.15 22.45 -24.89
CA THR A 16 12.07 23.43 -25.10
C THR A 16 10.81 22.70 -25.53
N PHE A 17 9.66 23.03 -24.93
CA PHE A 17 8.37 22.49 -25.35
C PHE A 17 7.97 23.11 -26.69
N SER A 18 7.78 22.27 -27.72
CA SER A 18 7.29 22.68 -29.03
C SER A 18 5.97 21.98 -29.35
N GLY A 19 4.98 22.71 -29.87
CA GLY A 19 3.70 22.16 -30.34
C GLY A 19 2.53 22.24 -29.35
N SER A 20 2.75 22.75 -28.13
CA SER A 20 1.70 23.06 -27.15
C SER A 20 1.30 24.54 -27.19
N PRO A 21 0.09 24.92 -26.73
CA PRO A 21 -0.29 26.31 -26.57
C PRO A 21 0.65 27.04 -25.58
N PRO A 22 0.85 28.35 -25.73
CA PRO A 22 1.85 29.12 -24.96
C PRO A 22 1.58 29.09 -23.45
N GLU A 23 0.31 28.98 -23.05
CA GLU A 23 -0.09 28.85 -21.65
C GLU A 23 0.44 27.54 -21.04
N GLU A 24 0.27 26.41 -21.71
CA GLU A 24 0.76 25.11 -21.25
C GLU A 24 2.29 25.04 -21.19
N ILE A 25 2.97 25.68 -22.14
CA ILE A 25 4.43 25.80 -22.12
C ILE A 25 4.87 26.54 -20.86
N SER A 26 4.21 27.65 -20.52
CA SER A 26 4.53 28.41 -19.30
C SER A 26 4.29 27.62 -18.01
N TYR A 27 3.22 26.83 -17.96
CA TYR A 27 2.92 25.97 -16.81
C TYR A 27 3.94 24.83 -16.68
N ALA A 28 4.30 24.19 -17.79
CA ALA A 28 5.32 23.15 -17.80
C ALA A 28 6.68 23.71 -17.38
N GLU A 29 7.07 24.88 -17.90
CA GLU A 29 8.30 25.56 -17.50
C GLU A 29 8.30 25.88 -16.01
N ALA A 30 7.24 26.51 -15.48
CA ALA A 30 7.12 26.82 -14.06
C ALA A 30 7.17 25.56 -13.19
N PHE A 31 6.49 24.48 -13.61
CA PHE A 31 6.54 23.18 -12.94
C PHE A 31 7.97 22.63 -12.89
N TRP A 32 8.69 22.59 -14.02
CA TRP A 32 10.06 22.07 -14.07
C TRP A 32 11.07 22.95 -13.34
N HIS A 33 10.86 24.27 -13.29
CA HIS A 33 11.66 25.16 -12.45
C HIS A 33 11.41 24.92 -10.97
N SER A 34 10.17 24.59 -10.57
CA SER A 34 9.85 24.26 -9.17
C SER A 34 10.45 22.92 -8.71
N VAL A 35 10.56 21.95 -9.62
CA VAL A 35 11.20 20.65 -9.36
C VAL A 35 12.72 20.78 -9.21
N ARG A 36 13.32 21.76 -9.92
CA ARG A 36 14.74 22.09 -9.73
C ARG A 36 14.88 22.92 -8.46
N LEU A 37 15.14 22.25 -7.35
CA LEU A 37 15.61 22.88 -6.12
C LEU A 37 16.92 23.63 -6.43
N GLN A 38 16.84 24.93 -6.71
CA GLN A 38 17.98 25.83 -6.67
C GLN A 38 17.88 26.73 -5.42
N PRO A 39 18.91 26.75 -4.57
CA PRO A 39 20.17 26.04 -4.71
C PRO A 39 19.99 24.52 -4.58
N THR A 40 20.76 23.74 -5.36
CA THR A 40 20.80 22.28 -5.23
C THR A 40 20.88 21.96 -3.75
N MET A 41 20.02 21.05 -3.27
CA MET A 41 20.05 20.58 -1.89
C MET A 41 21.40 19.90 -1.62
N GLU A 42 22.43 20.70 -1.39
CA GLU A 42 23.58 20.24 -0.67
C GLU A 42 23.11 20.17 0.77
N SER A 43 22.82 18.96 1.25
CA SER A 43 22.74 18.66 2.68
C SER A 43 24.13 18.86 3.30
N ARG A 44 24.57 20.10 3.33
CA ARG A 44 25.79 20.52 4.01
C ARG A 44 25.49 20.47 5.50
N LEU A 45 25.82 19.33 6.13
CA LEU A 45 26.02 19.24 7.59
C LEU A 45 27.10 20.24 8.09
N VAL A 46 27.79 20.93 7.17
CA VAL A 46 28.83 21.92 7.44
C VAL A 46 28.63 23.07 6.45
N SER A 47 28.23 24.24 6.93
CA SER A 47 28.19 25.48 6.13
C SER A 47 29.57 25.73 5.49
N SER A 48 29.60 25.97 4.17
CA SER A 48 30.84 26.22 3.42
C SER A 48 31.54 27.52 3.82
N ASP A 49 30.82 28.42 4.48
CA ASP A 49 31.33 29.70 4.95
C ASP A 49 31.22 29.83 6.47
N ILE A 50 31.94 28.97 7.20
CA ILE A 50 32.29 29.21 8.62
C ILE A 50 33.54 30.11 8.64
N LYS A 51 33.50 31.24 7.92
CA LYS A 51 34.30 32.42 8.27
C LYS A 51 33.54 33.29 9.27
N GLN A 52 32.75 32.67 10.14
CA GLN A 52 32.38 33.25 11.42
C GLN A 52 33.67 33.43 12.23
N ARG A 53 34.28 34.59 11.99
CA ARG A 53 35.27 35.34 12.76
C ARG A 53 35.37 34.86 14.22
N LEU A 54 36.11 33.78 14.46
CA LEU A 54 36.81 33.63 15.72
C LEU A 54 37.81 34.79 15.73
N GLY A 55 37.50 35.83 16.50
CA GLY A 55 38.43 36.92 16.71
C GLY A 55 39.77 36.32 17.14
N THR A 56 40.81 36.56 16.36
CA THR A 56 42.19 36.16 16.67
C THR A 56 42.64 36.94 17.89
N LYS A 57 42.27 36.48 19.08
CA LYS A 57 42.86 36.95 20.32
C LYS A 57 44.36 36.61 20.23
N LYS A 58 45.20 37.64 20.24
CA LYS A 58 46.64 37.48 20.37
C LYS A 58 46.90 36.82 21.72
N ILE A 59 47.21 35.52 21.71
CA ILE A 59 47.65 34.80 22.91
C ILE A 59 49.10 35.24 23.16
N THR A 60 49.26 36.37 23.84
CA THR A 60 50.54 36.78 24.42
C THR A 60 50.52 36.45 25.90
N SER A 61 50.53 35.18 26.26
CA SER A 61 50.84 34.74 27.63
C SER A 61 51.20 33.26 27.63
N LYS A 62 52.45 33.01 27.98
CA LYS A 62 52.98 31.70 28.31
C LYS A 62 52.26 31.19 29.57
N SER A 63 51.26 30.33 29.43
CA SER A 63 50.86 29.40 30.50
C SER A 63 49.82 28.41 30.01
N SER A 64 50.15 27.12 30.17
CA SER A 64 49.23 25.99 30.21
C SER A 64 48.51 25.64 28.91
N VAL A 65 49.04 24.61 28.23
CA VAL A 65 48.20 23.63 27.55
C VAL A 65 47.15 23.18 28.57
N GLY A 66 45.93 23.69 28.44
CA GLY A 66 44.81 23.32 29.28
C GLY A 66 44.41 21.88 29.01
N SER A 67 45.17 20.92 29.53
CA SER A 67 44.56 19.74 30.14
C SER A 67 43.52 20.30 31.10
N GLY A 68 42.24 20.17 30.75
CA GLY A 68 41.17 20.35 31.73
C GLY A 68 41.48 19.52 32.97
N PRO A 69 40.97 19.87 34.17
CA PRO A 69 41.24 19.11 35.37
C PRO A 69 40.82 17.66 35.14
N ASN A 70 41.78 16.80 34.81
CA ASN A 70 41.68 15.34 34.85
C ASN A 70 41.67 14.92 36.33
N THR A 71 40.77 15.52 37.12
CA THR A 71 40.43 14.99 38.42
C THR A 71 39.60 13.74 38.13
N LYS A 72 39.98 12.60 38.73
CA LYS A 72 39.26 11.33 38.59
C LYS A 72 37.76 11.49 38.90
N ASP A 73 37.42 12.48 39.72
CA ASP A 73 36.06 12.86 40.10
C ASP A 73 35.24 13.50 38.96
N GLY A 74 35.87 14.26 38.05
CA GLY A 74 35.18 14.87 36.90
C GLY A 74 34.83 13.85 35.82
N ALA A 75 35.74 12.90 35.56
CA ALA A 75 35.51 11.79 34.63
C ALA A 75 34.38 10.85 35.10
N SER A 76 34.27 10.62 36.41
CA SER A 76 33.21 9.79 37.00
C SER A 76 31.82 10.42 36.82
N LYS A 77 31.68 11.73 37.10
CA LYS A 77 30.41 12.48 36.92
C LYS A 77 29.96 12.55 35.46
N LEU A 78 30.90 12.72 34.54
CA LEU A 78 30.62 12.70 33.10
C LEU A 78 30.11 11.32 32.66
N ASN A 79 30.73 10.24 33.14
CA ASN A 79 30.29 8.88 32.84
C ASN A 79 28.89 8.59 33.39
N GLU A 80 28.60 9.05 34.61
CA GLU A 80 27.25 8.96 35.20
C GLU A 80 26.21 9.72 34.36
N PHE A 81 26.55 10.92 33.88
CA PHE A 81 25.70 11.69 32.98
C PHE A 81 25.40 10.94 31.68
N PHE A 82 26.41 10.36 31.03
CA PHE A 82 26.22 9.59 29.80
C PHE A 82 25.39 8.32 30.02
N LEU A 83 25.60 7.62 31.14
CA LEU A 83 24.79 6.47 31.52
C LEU A 83 23.32 6.86 31.71
N ARG A 84 23.07 7.96 32.41
CA ARG A 84 21.72 8.48 32.62
C ARG A 84 21.05 8.92 31.32
N ALA A 85 21.77 9.65 30.46
CA ALA A 85 21.26 10.07 29.16
C ALA A 85 20.86 8.86 28.31
N ARG A 86 21.73 7.85 28.23
CA ARG A 86 21.46 6.61 27.49
C ARG A 86 20.25 5.85 28.03
N ALA A 87 20.08 5.81 29.36
CA ALA A 87 18.93 5.18 29.98
C ALA A 87 17.62 5.90 29.63
N LEU A 88 17.61 7.23 29.62
CA LEU A 88 16.45 8.02 29.21
C LEU A 88 16.09 7.80 27.74
N ASP A 89 17.09 7.76 26.86
CA ASP A 89 16.88 7.47 25.43
C ASP A 89 16.26 6.08 25.22
N GLN A 90 16.74 5.08 25.95
CA GLN A 90 16.18 3.73 25.89
C GLN A 90 14.72 3.70 26.37
N ILE A 91 14.40 4.39 27.47
CA ILE A 91 13.02 4.48 27.97
C ILE A 91 12.11 5.14 26.93
N ALA A 92 12.54 6.25 26.32
CA ALA A 92 11.77 6.95 25.30
C ALA A 92 11.50 6.06 24.07
N GLU A 93 12.50 5.29 23.62
CA GLU A 93 12.34 4.32 22.54
C GLU A 93 11.37 3.19 22.91
N PHE A 94 11.49 2.63 24.13
CA PHE A 94 10.55 1.61 24.61
C PHE A 94 9.12 2.13 24.69
N GLU A 95 8.91 3.36 25.18
CA GLU A 95 7.60 3.99 25.22
C GLU A 95 7.01 4.18 23.82
N ARG A 96 7.83 4.65 22.87
CA ARG A 96 7.42 4.78 21.47
C ARG A 96 6.98 3.43 20.90
N LEU A 97 7.79 2.39 21.09
CA LEU A 97 7.48 1.03 20.62
C LEU A 97 6.21 0.48 21.27
N ARG A 98 6.04 0.73 22.57
CA ARG A 98 4.83 0.34 23.31
C ARG A 98 3.57 1.00 22.73
N ARG A 99 3.60 2.31 22.47
CA ARG A 99 2.47 3.02 21.85
C ARG A 99 2.13 2.44 20.47
N LEU A 100 3.13 2.14 19.65
CA LEU A 100 2.93 1.50 18.34
C LEU A 100 2.32 0.11 18.46
N ALA A 101 2.74 -0.68 19.45
CA ALA A 101 2.16 -1.99 19.73
C ALA A 101 0.68 -1.88 20.16
N GLU A 102 0.37 -0.94 21.05
CA GLU A 102 -1.01 -0.66 21.49
C GLU A 102 -1.90 -0.23 20.32
N LEU A 103 -1.40 0.61 19.40
CA LEU A 103 -2.14 1.01 18.20
C LEU A 103 -2.42 -0.19 17.28
N ARG A 104 -1.45 -1.09 17.07
CA ARG A 104 -1.65 -2.31 16.29
C ARG A 104 -2.69 -3.24 16.89
N LEU A 105 -2.71 -3.36 18.22
CA LEU A 105 -3.72 -4.17 18.91
C LEU A 105 -5.13 -3.60 18.71
N LYS A 106 -5.28 -2.28 18.82
CA LYS A 106 -6.55 -1.58 18.54
C LYS A 106 -6.99 -1.79 17.09
N ASP A 107 -6.10 -1.63 16.13
CA ASP A 107 -6.42 -1.84 14.71
C ASP A 107 -6.90 -3.28 14.45
N ARG A 108 -6.18 -4.28 14.98
CA ARG A 108 -6.59 -5.69 14.91
C ARG A 108 -7.98 -5.93 15.51
N GLU A 109 -8.26 -5.31 16.65
CA GLU A 109 -9.57 -5.43 17.30
C GLU A 109 -10.68 -4.82 16.43
N THR A 110 -10.48 -3.62 15.88
CA THR A 110 -11.48 -2.99 15.00
C THR A 110 -11.75 -3.82 13.74
N LEU A 111 -10.70 -4.42 13.14
CA LEU A 111 -10.85 -5.33 12.00
C LEU A 111 -11.64 -6.58 12.38
N HIS A 112 -11.37 -7.16 13.55
CA HIS A 112 -12.10 -8.30 14.05
C HIS A 112 -13.58 -7.98 14.28
N GLN A 113 -13.88 -6.82 14.89
CA GLN A 113 -15.25 -6.34 15.09
C GLN A 113 -15.98 -6.18 13.74
N ARG A 114 -15.39 -5.46 12.78
CA ARG A 114 -15.95 -5.30 11.42
C ARG A 114 -16.20 -6.63 10.72
N ARG A 115 -15.28 -7.59 10.85
CA ARG A 115 -15.46 -8.93 10.30
C ARG A 115 -16.64 -9.65 10.95
N SER A 116 -16.75 -9.58 12.27
CA SER A 116 -17.86 -10.19 13.02
C SER A 116 -19.21 -9.58 12.65
N GLU A 117 -19.27 -8.26 12.46
CA GLU A 117 -20.46 -7.55 12.00
C GLU A 117 -20.85 -7.96 10.58
N ARG A 118 -19.86 -8.08 9.67
CA ARG A 118 -20.10 -8.56 8.31
C ARG A 118 -20.68 -9.97 8.33
N ILE A 119 -20.07 -10.88 9.08
CA ILE A 119 -20.56 -12.26 9.22
C ILE A 119 -22.01 -12.26 9.74
N LYS A 120 -22.31 -11.50 10.80
CA LYS A 120 -23.69 -11.38 11.32
C LYS A 120 -24.68 -10.86 10.28
N LYS A 121 -24.30 -9.87 9.47
CA LYS A 121 -25.14 -9.33 8.39
C LYS A 121 -25.37 -10.35 7.28
N GLU A 122 -24.32 -11.08 6.90
CA GLU A 122 -24.42 -12.16 5.92
C GLU A 122 -25.29 -13.31 6.42
N GLU A 123 -25.16 -13.71 7.69
CA GLU A 123 -26.03 -14.72 8.33
C GLU A 123 -27.51 -14.32 8.24
N LEU A 124 -27.83 -13.08 8.64
CA LEU A 124 -29.20 -12.53 8.54
C LEU A 124 -29.72 -12.44 7.09
N SER A 125 -28.83 -12.25 6.11
CA SER A 125 -29.20 -12.10 4.70
C SER A 125 -29.35 -13.44 3.98
N ARG A 126 -28.57 -14.46 4.38
CA ARG A 126 -28.66 -15.83 3.85
C ARG A 126 -30.01 -16.46 4.10
N ASP A 127 -30.64 -16.16 5.24
CA ASP A 127 -31.95 -16.73 5.56
C ASP A 127 -33.11 -16.10 4.77
N LYS A 128 -32.94 -14.89 4.23
CA LYS A 128 -34.02 -14.19 3.49
C LYS A 128 -34.14 -14.63 2.03
N VAL A 129 -33.09 -15.22 1.45
CA VAL A 129 -33.07 -15.71 0.06
C VAL A 129 -32.96 -17.23 0.05
N LYS A 130 -33.79 -17.92 0.81
CA LYS A 130 -34.05 -19.34 0.54
C LYS A 130 -35.03 -19.40 -0.62
N LYS A 131 -34.50 -19.48 -1.85
CA LYS A 131 -35.28 -20.05 -2.96
C LYS A 131 -35.79 -21.40 -2.46
N GLN A 132 -37.09 -21.64 -2.56
CA GLN A 132 -37.62 -22.96 -2.26
C GLN A 132 -36.98 -23.91 -3.27
N LEU A 133 -36.07 -24.76 -2.79
CA LEU A 133 -35.45 -25.80 -3.61
C LEU A 133 -36.55 -26.72 -4.09
N THR A 134 -36.60 -26.98 -5.39
CA THR A 134 -37.53 -27.94 -5.97
C THR A 134 -37.17 -29.33 -5.45
N GLN A 135 -38.13 -30.26 -5.39
CA GLN A 135 -37.86 -31.62 -4.87
C GLN A 135 -36.69 -32.30 -5.58
N ASP A 136 -36.52 -32.03 -6.87
CA ASP A 136 -35.43 -32.53 -7.71
C ASP A 136 -34.04 -32.07 -7.23
N ASP A 137 -33.89 -30.79 -6.86
CA ASP A 137 -32.63 -30.23 -6.34
C ASP A 137 -32.23 -30.88 -4.99
N ILE A 138 -33.23 -31.21 -4.18
CA ILE A 138 -33.04 -31.85 -2.87
C ILE A 138 -32.59 -33.30 -3.05
N GLU A 139 -33.13 -34.01 -4.04
CA GLU A 139 -32.73 -35.37 -4.38
C GLU A 139 -31.34 -35.44 -5.01
N GLU A 140 -30.99 -34.52 -5.92
CA GLU A 140 -29.64 -34.39 -6.47
C GLU A 140 -28.60 -34.10 -5.39
N ALA A 141 -28.89 -33.16 -4.48
CA ALA A 141 -27.98 -32.85 -3.37
C ALA A 141 -27.76 -34.04 -2.42
N LYS A 142 -28.78 -34.89 -2.22
CA LYS A 142 -28.64 -36.15 -1.46
C LYS A 142 -27.82 -37.19 -2.22
N ARG A 143 -27.96 -37.28 -3.55
CA ARG A 143 -27.13 -38.16 -4.39
C ARG A 143 -25.67 -37.73 -4.38
N LEU A 144 -25.40 -36.43 -4.52
CA LEU A 144 -24.05 -35.86 -4.47
C LEU A 144 -23.37 -36.05 -3.11
N LYS A 145 -24.10 -35.90 -2.00
CA LYS A 145 -23.58 -36.15 -0.64
C LYS A 145 -23.29 -37.64 -0.34
N LYS A 146 -23.91 -38.56 -1.07
CA LYS A 146 -23.66 -40.01 -0.94
C LYS A 146 -22.42 -40.47 -1.71
N ARG A 147 -21.90 -39.68 -2.65
CA ARG A 147 -20.66 -39.99 -3.39
C ARG A 147 -19.46 -39.79 -2.46
N LYS A 148 -18.52 -40.76 -2.43
CA LYS A 148 -17.31 -40.65 -1.60
C LYS A 148 -16.33 -39.70 -2.28
N LEU A 149 -15.67 -38.85 -1.49
CA LEU A 149 -14.64 -37.94 -1.99
C LEU A 149 -13.50 -38.75 -2.65
N GLY A 150 -13.39 -38.70 -3.98
CA GLY A 150 -12.36 -39.40 -4.75
C GLY A 150 -12.83 -40.58 -5.61
N GLU A 151 -14.13 -40.88 -5.67
CA GLU A 151 -14.67 -41.73 -6.75
C GLU A 151 -14.57 -40.97 -8.08
N ALA A 152 -13.63 -41.37 -8.93
CA ALA A 152 -13.51 -40.85 -10.27
C ALA A 152 -14.75 -41.24 -11.08
N TYR A 153 -15.34 -40.27 -11.80
CA TYR A 153 -16.41 -40.52 -12.75
C TYR A 153 -16.01 -41.65 -13.69
N SER A 154 -16.89 -42.63 -13.90
CA SER A 154 -16.76 -43.50 -15.05
C SER A 154 -16.86 -42.64 -16.31
N ILE A 155 -15.99 -42.86 -17.30
CA ILE A 155 -15.97 -42.09 -18.55
C ILE A 155 -17.36 -42.06 -19.20
N GLU A 156 -18.11 -43.15 -19.10
CA GLU A 156 -19.48 -43.28 -19.62
C GLU A 156 -20.52 -42.44 -18.87
N GLU A 157 -20.30 -42.15 -17.59
CA GLU A 157 -21.17 -41.27 -16.81
C GLU A 157 -20.89 -39.81 -17.14
N MET A 158 -19.62 -39.46 -17.35
CA MET A 158 -19.21 -38.12 -17.78
C MET A 158 -19.77 -37.77 -19.17
N ILE A 159 -19.73 -38.72 -20.12
CA ILE A 159 -20.32 -38.53 -21.46
C ILE A 159 -21.83 -38.31 -21.35
N ARG A 160 -22.54 -39.09 -20.54
CA ARG A 160 -23.98 -38.92 -20.33
C ARG A 160 -24.34 -37.57 -19.68
N GLU A 161 -23.53 -37.08 -18.74
CA GLU A 161 -23.73 -35.76 -18.14
C GLU A 161 -23.49 -34.63 -19.15
N LEU A 162 -22.52 -34.78 -20.07
CA LEU A 162 -22.29 -33.83 -21.16
C LEU A 162 -23.45 -33.81 -22.17
N ASP A 163 -23.97 -34.97 -22.57
CA ASP A 163 -25.11 -35.06 -23.49
C ASP A 163 -26.37 -34.42 -22.90
N LEU A 164 -26.63 -34.67 -21.60
CA LEU A 164 -27.75 -34.04 -20.88
C LEU A 164 -27.58 -32.52 -20.75
N PHE A 165 -26.34 -32.06 -20.57
CA PHE A 165 -26.03 -30.63 -20.50
C PHE A 165 -26.28 -29.94 -21.85
N GLU A 166 -25.86 -30.56 -22.96
CA GLU A 166 -26.13 -30.05 -24.31
C GLU A 166 -27.64 -29.96 -24.58
N GLN A 167 -28.41 -31.01 -24.24
CA GLN A 167 -29.87 -31.00 -24.39
C GLN A 167 -30.55 -29.91 -23.56
N ARG A 168 -30.10 -29.68 -22.32
CA ARG A 168 -30.65 -28.63 -21.46
C ARG A 168 -30.33 -27.24 -22.01
N LYS A 169 -29.10 -27.05 -22.51
CA LYS A 169 -28.67 -25.77 -23.10
C LYS A 169 -29.45 -25.48 -24.38
N GLU A 170 -29.65 -26.48 -25.24
CA GLU A 170 -30.49 -26.36 -26.42
C GLU A 170 -31.94 -25.99 -26.06
N ALA A 171 -32.52 -26.60 -25.02
CA ALA A 171 -33.85 -26.26 -24.54
C ALA A 171 -33.93 -24.81 -24.01
N GLU A 172 -32.94 -24.37 -23.23
CA GLU A 172 -32.87 -22.98 -22.74
C GLU A 172 -32.69 -21.96 -23.87
N ASP A 173 -31.90 -22.28 -24.89
CA ASP A 173 -31.67 -21.42 -26.06
C ASP A 173 -32.94 -21.36 -26.94
N ILE A 174 -33.70 -22.45 -27.05
CA ILE A 174 -35.02 -22.48 -27.71
C ILE A 174 -36.05 -21.63 -26.93
N GLU A 175 -36.09 -21.74 -25.60
CA GLU A 175 -36.99 -20.92 -24.77
C GLU A 175 -36.66 -19.43 -24.87
N LYS A 176 -35.37 -19.07 -24.84
CA LYS A 176 -34.93 -17.67 -25.03
C LYS A 176 -35.24 -17.18 -26.44
N GLY A 177 -35.06 -18.02 -27.46
CA GLY A 177 -35.42 -17.72 -28.84
C GLY A 177 -36.92 -17.49 -29.04
N ARG A 178 -37.79 -18.30 -28.41
CA ARG A 178 -39.24 -18.09 -28.41
C ARG A 178 -39.64 -16.80 -27.70
N ALA A 179 -39.07 -16.53 -26.53
CA ALA A 179 -39.34 -15.30 -25.79
C ALA A 179 -38.97 -14.02 -26.57
N THR A 180 -37.98 -14.08 -27.47
CA THR A 180 -37.63 -12.95 -28.35
C THR A 180 -38.58 -12.79 -29.53
N VAL A 181 -39.11 -13.87 -30.10
CA VAL A 181 -40.06 -13.81 -31.24
C VAL A 181 -41.45 -13.33 -30.77
N ASP A 182 -41.90 -13.79 -29.60
CA ASP A 182 -43.18 -13.35 -29.02
C ASP A 182 -43.17 -11.87 -28.58
N ALA A 183 -41.99 -11.29 -28.33
CA ALA A 183 -41.82 -9.87 -28.02
C ALA A 183 -41.88 -8.97 -29.26
N GLU A 184 -41.55 -9.48 -30.44
CA GLU A 184 -41.60 -8.73 -31.70
C GLU A 184 -43.02 -8.69 -32.31
N ASP A 185 -43.82 -9.75 -32.14
CA ASP A 185 -45.24 -9.79 -32.60
C ASP A 185 -46.19 -8.96 -31.72
N ALA A 186 -45.84 -8.70 -30.45
CA ALA A 186 -46.62 -7.81 -29.58
C ALA A 186 -46.40 -6.30 -29.85
N GLY A 187 -45.42 -5.94 -30.69
CA GLY A 187 -45.07 -4.55 -31.01
C GLY A 187 -45.84 -3.93 -32.18
N CYS A 188 -46.62 -4.71 -32.93
CA CYS A 188 -47.27 -4.28 -34.17
C CYS A 188 -48.80 -4.07 -34.00
N SER A 189 -49.23 -3.33 -32.96
CA SER A 189 -50.65 -2.97 -32.80
C SER A 189 -50.87 -1.82 -31.81
N GLN A 190 -50.24 -0.66 -32.00
CA GLN A 190 -50.86 0.62 -31.60
C GLN A 190 -50.55 1.68 -32.67
N GLY A 191 -51.62 2.13 -33.34
CA GLY A 191 -51.63 3.18 -34.34
C GLY A 191 -51.77 4.57 -33.76
#